data_AF-A0A1G0RBS7-F1
#
_entry.id   AF-A0A1G0RBS7-F1
#
_cell.length_a   1.000
_cell.length_b   1.000
_cell.length_c   1.000
_cell.angle_alpha   90.00
_cell.angle_beta   90.00
_cell.angle_gamma   90.00
#
_symmetry.space_group_name_H-M   'P 1'
#
loop_
_entity.id
_entity.type
_entity.pdbx_description
1 polymer ?
#
loop_
_entity_poly.entity_id
_entity_poly.type
_entity_poly.pdbx_seq_one_letter_code
_entity_poly.pdbx_strand_id
1 'polypeptide(L)'
;MNPNTDTIDGRPCYKNLSSLPEKAGGVIICVPPSQTEGVVKEAHKNGITHIWMQQGAESETAISYCLQNDIDYVAGECILMFAEPVGFGHKLHRWIWGLLGKLPK
;
A
#
# COMPACT_ATOMS: atom_id res chain seq x y z
N MET A 1 7.67 4.75 -6.63
CA MET A 1 9.02 4.38 -6.17
C MET A 1 9.35 3.01 -6.74
N ASN A 2 10.53 2.84 -7.31
CA ASN A 2 11.00 1.55 -7.79
C ASN A 2 12.53 1.64 -7.93
N PRO A 3 13.32 0.83 -7.20
CA PRO A 3 14.78 0.90 -7.28
C PRO A 3 15.34 0.42 -8.62
N ASN A 4 14.54 -0.26 -9.44
CA ASN A 4 14.98 -0.88 -10.69
C ASN A 4 14.74 0.00 -11.94
N THR A 5 14.16 1.19 -11.78
CA THR A 5 13.95 2.13 -12.89
C THR A 5 13.95 3.56 -12.40
N ASP A 6 14.52 4.46 -13.20
CA ASP A 6 14.50 5.90 -12.92
C ASP A 6 13.19 6.56 -13.39
N THR A 7 12.37 5.88 -14.23
CA THR A 7 11.08 6.41 -14.70
C THR A 7 10.01 5.33 -14.89
N ILE A 8 8.74 5.71 -14.71
CA ILE A 8 7.54 4.92 -15.06
C ILE A 8 6.54 5.89 -15.71
N ASP A 9 6.02 5.58 -16.89
CA ASP A 9 5.08 6.42 -17.65
C ASP A 9 5.52 7.88 -17.79
N GLY A 10 6.83 8.09 -18.03
CA GLY A 10 7.44 9.42 -18.15
C GLY A 10 7.58 10.20 -16.84
N ARG A 11 7.21 9.62 -15.70
CA ARG A 11 7.35 10.23 -14.37
C ARG A 11 8.61 9.72 -13.65
N PRO A 12 9.35 10.58 -12.93
CA PRO A 12 10.51 10.16 -12.13
C PRO A 12 10.14 9.11 -11.08
N CYS A 13 11.01 8.11 -10.95
CA CYS A 13 10.96 7.13 -9.87
C CYS A 13 12.04 7.42 -8.84
N TYR A 14 11.60 7.58 -7.60
CA TYR A 14 12.48 7.83 -6.47
C TYR A 14 12.90 6.52 -5.81
N LYS A 15 14.13 6.50 -5.30
CA LYS A 15 14.77 5.31 -4.69
C LYS A 15 14.31 5.04 -3.26
N ASN A 16 13.92 6.09 -2.54
CA ASN A 16 13.46 6.04 -1.15
C ASN A 16 12.41 7.15 -0.90
N LEU A 17 11.66 7.04 0.18
CA LEU A 17 10.58 7.97 0.54
C LEU A 17 11.11 9.37 0.88
N SER A 18 12.32 9.46 1.44
CA SER A 18 12.94 10.73 1.82
C SER A 18 13.40 11.56 0.61
N SER A 19 13.45 10.96 -0.58
CA SER A 19 13.81 11.64 -1.83
C SER A 19 12.59 12.22 -2.57
N LEU A 20 11.37 12.05 -2.02
CA LEU A 20 10.18 12.64 -2.61
C LEU A 20 10.22 14.18 -2.50
N PRO A 21 9.81 14.92 -3.54
CA PRO A 21 9.78 16.38 -3.51
C PRO A 21 8.71 16.92 -2.54
N GLU A 22 7.68 16.11 -2.27
CA GLU A 22 6.58 16.42 -1.37
C GLU A 22 6.30 15.23 -0.45
N LYS A 23 5.84 15.52 0.77
CA LYS A 23 5.47 14.47 1.72
C LYS A 23 4.20 13.77 1.27
N ALA A 24 4.26 12.45 1.08
CA ALA A 24 3.09 11.64 0.76
C ALA A 24 2.14 11.54 1.97
N GLY A 25 0.83 11.56 1.73
CA GLY A 25 -0.18 11.31 2.76
C GLY A 25 -0.33 9.82 3.12
N GLY A 26 0.05 8.93 2.21
CA GLY A 26 -0.02 7.47 2.41
C GLY A 26 0.81 6.73 1.38
N VAL A 27 1.02 5.42 1.59
CA VAL A 27 1.76 4.57 0.65
C VAL A 27 0.99 3.29 0.33
N ILE A 28 1.07 2.87 -0.93
CA ILE A 28 0.65 1.53 -1.38
C ILE A 28 1.91 0.70 -1.59
N ILE A 29 1.99 -0.42 -0.89
CA ILE A 29 3.13 -1.32 -0.87
C ILE A 29 2.80 -2.53 -1.75
N CYS A 30 3.55 -2.66 -2.85
CA CYS A 30 3.45 -3.74 -3.83
C CYS A 30 4.79 -4.47 -3.98
N VAL A 31 5.41 -4.84 -2.86
CA VAL A 31 6.67 -5.62 -2.81
C VAL A 31 6.40 -7.00 -2.18
N PRO A 32 7.33 -7.97 -2.30
CA PRO A 32 7.17 -9.25 -1.63
C PRO A 32 7.01 -9.11 -0.11
N PRO A 33 6.25 -9.99 0.58
CA PRO A 33 6.04 -9.94 2.03
C PRO A 33 7.32 -9.81 2.88
N SER A 34 8.41 -10.42 2.42
CA SER A 34 9.72 -10.37 3.09
C SER A 34 10.35 -8.97 3.13
N GLN A 35 9.88 -8.04 2.30
CA GLN A 35 10.37 -6.66 2.21
C GLN A 35 9.40 -5.64 2.83
N THR A 36 8.12 -6.00 2.97
CA THR A 36 7.04 -5.09 3.38
C THR A 36 7.29 -4.41 4.71
N GLU A 37 7.74 -5.14 5.73
CA GLU A 37 8.04 -4.55 7.05
C GLU A 37 9.09 -3.44 6.97
N GLY A 38 10.12 -3.61 6.13
CA GLY A 38 11.15 -2.60 5.89
C GLY A 38 10.56 -1.32 5.32
N VAL A 39 9.66 -1.45 4.34
CA VAL A 39 8.96 -0.32 3.70
C VAL A 39 8.02 0.37 4.68
N VAL A 40 7.28 -0.38 5.52
CA VAL A 40 6.43 0.21 6.57
C VAL A 40 7.25 1.02 7.56
N LYS A 41 8.39 0.48 8.03
CA LYS A 41 9.29 1.21 8.94
C LYS A 41 9.86 2.47 8.29
N GLU A 42 10.21 2.42 7.01
CA GLU A 42 10.66 3.59 6.25
C GLU A 42 9.56 4.64 6.14
N ALA A 43 8.33 4.24 5.85
CA ALA A 43 7.17 5.11 5.78
C ALA A 43 6.91 5.81 7.12
N HIS A 44 6.89 5.04 8.21
CA HIS A 44 6.71 5.57 9.55
C HIS A 44 7.80 6.59 9.92
N LYS A 45 9.07 6.31 9.61
CA LYS A 45 10.20 7.25 9.84
C LYS A 45 10.04 8.57 9.07
N ASN A 46 9.38 8.54 7.91
CA ASN A 46 9.07 9.74 7.12
C ASN A 46 7.75 10.39 7.55
N GLY A 47 7.14 9.92 8.66
CA GLY A 47 5.90 10.43 9.22
C GLY A 47 4.68 10.12 8.36
N ILE A 48 4.68 9.02 7.62
CA ILE A 48 3.55 8.49 6.87
C ILE A 48 2.90 7.39 7.70
N THR A 49 1.63 7.58 8.05
CA THR A 49 0.89 6.70 8.96
C THR A 49 -0.33 6.04 8.31
N HIS A 50 -0.52 6.22 7.00
CA HIS A 50 -1.56 5.53 6.22
C HIS A 50 -0.90 4.55 5.24
N ILE A 51 -1.06 3.26 5.50
CA ILE A 51 -0.39 2.18 4.77
C ILE A 51 -1.40 1.28 4.07
N TRP A 52 -1.18 0.98 2.80
CA TRP A 52 -1.91 -0.07 2.09
C TRP A 52 -0.94 -1.17 1.68
N MET A 53 -1.08 -2.37 2.23
CA MET A 53 -0.38 -3.57 1.78
C MET A 53 -1.27 -4.23 0.72
N GLN A 54 -0.89 -4.11 -0.54
CA GLN A 54 -1.64 -4.70 -1.65
C GLN A 54 -1.77 -6.21 -1.41
N GLN A 55 -2.91 -6.79 -1.78
CA GLN A 55 -3.13 -8.23 -1.69
C GLN A 55 -1.90 -9.05 -2.10
N GLY A 56 -1.39 -9.86 -1.18
CA GLY A 56 -0.20 -10.70 -1.34
C GLY A 56 1.13 -10.03 -0.95
N ALA A 57 1.12 -8.75 -0.56
CA ALA A 57 2.28 -8.03 -0.04
C ALA A 57 2.30 -7.99 1.51
N GLU A 58 1.21 -8.32 2.18
CA GLU A 58 1.14 -8.30 3.64
C GLU A 58 2.09 -9.30 4.30
N SER A 59 2.60 -8.94 5.49
CA SER A 59 3.34 -9.86 6.36
C SER A 59 2.90 -9.66 7.81
N GLU A 60 2.99 -10.74 8.61
CA GLU A 60 2.64 -10.68 10.04
C GLU A 60 3.48 -9.65 10.79
N THR A 61 4.77 -9.52 10.44
CA THR A 61 5.68 -8.56 11.07
C THR A 61 5.35 -7.12 10.68
N ALA A 62 4.96 -6.86 9.43
CA ALA A 62 4.51 -5.54 8.99
C ALA A 62 3.21 -5.12 9.68
N ILE A 63 2.23 -6.02 9.75
CA ILE A 63 0.96 -5.78 10.44
C ILE A 63 1.19 -5.52 11.94
N SER A 64 2.01 -6.36 12.58
CA SER A 64 2.35 -6.19 13.99
C SER A 64 3.03 -4.85 14.27
N TYR A 65 3.93 -4.43 13.37
CA TYR A 65 4.57 -3.13 13.47
C TYR A 65 3.57 -1.98 13.36
N CYS A 66 2.61 -2.05 12.43
CA CYS A 66 1.56 -1.03 12.32
C CYS A 66 0.74 -0.91 13.61
N LEU A 67 0.30 -2.05 14.16
CA LEU A 67 -0.48 -2.10 15.40
C LEU A 67 0.29 -1.52 16.60
N GLN A 68 1.58 -1.81 16.71
CA GLN A 68 2.41 -1.33 17.82
C GLN A 68 2.74 0.18 17.78
N ASN A 69 2.54 0.82 16.63
CA ASN A 69 2.91 2.21 16.39
C ASN A 69 1.71 3.08 16.02
N ASP A 70 0.47 2.61 16.27
CA ASP A 70 -0.76 3.33 15.95
C ASP A 70 -0.82 3.82 14.48
N ILE A 71 -0.39 2.96 13.56
CA ILE A 71 -0.40 3.22 12.11
C ILE A 71 -1.68 2.65 11.51
N ASP A 72 -2.45 3.48 10.81
CA ASP A 72 -3.61 3.03 10.04
C ASP A 72 -3.15 2.19 8.85
N TYR A 73 -3.70 0.99 8.72
CA TYR A 73 -3.34 0.09 7.64
C TYR A 73 -4.51 -0.66 7.03
N VAL A 74 -4.37 -0.98 5.74
CA VAL A 74 -5.18 -1.98 5.03
C VAL A 74 -4.24 -3.08 4.54
N ALA A 75 -4.63 -4.34 4.67
CA ALA A 75 -3.82 -5.50 4.26
C ALA A 75 -4.67 -6.58 3.61
N GLY A 76 -4.12 -7.31 2.64
CA GLY A 76 -4.82 -8.40 1.93
C GLY A 76 -5.84 -7.94 0.89
N GLU A 77 -5.95 -6.63 0.66
CA GLU A 77 -6.98 -6.02 -0.17
C GLU A 77 -6.42 -5.53 -1.52
N CYS A 78 -7.23 -5.63 -2.56
CA CYS A 78 -6.86 -5.14 -3.88
C CYS A 78 -7.26 -3.67 -4.06
N ILE A 79 -6.27 -2.77 -4.16
CA ILE A 79 -6.49 -1.32 -4.31
C ILE A 79 -7.35 -0.97 -5.54
N LEU A 80 -7.31 -1.79 -6.60
CA LEU A 80 -8.07 -1.56 -7.83
C LEU A 80 -9.59 -1.67 -7.64
N MET A 81 -10.06 -2.17 -6.49
CA MET A 81 -11.48 -2.09 -6.11
C MET A 81 -11.90 -0.66 -5.72
N PHE A 82 -10.95 0.19 -5.35
CA PHE A 82 -11.18 1.51 -4.74
C PHE A 82 -10.63 2.65 -5.58
N ALA A 83 -9.51 2.46 -6.28
CA ALA A 83 -8.90 3.48 -7.13
C ALA A 83 -9.73 3.69 -8.41
N GLU A 84 -10.27 4.89 -8.60
CA GLU A 84 -11.02 5.23 -9.80
C GLU A 84 -10.10 5.53 -11.00
N PRO A 85 -10.50 5.15 -12.24
CA PRO A 85 -11.73 4.44 -12.60
C PRO A 85 -11.65 2.92 -12.32
N VAL A 86 -12.67 2.37 -11.65
CA VAL A 86 -12.73 0.93 -11.32
C VAL A 86 -13.20 0.13 -12.54
N GLY A 87 -12.38 -0.81 -13.01
CA GLY A 87 -12.72 -1.72 -14.10
C GLY A 87 -13.87 -2.69 -13.73
N PHE A 88 -14.58 -3.21 -14.74
CA PHE A 88 -15.78 -4.05 -14.53
C PHE A 88 -15.54 -5.23 -13.59
N GLY A 89 -14.45 -5.98 -13.78
CA GLY A 89 -14.11 -7.12 -12.91
C GLY A 89 -13.90 -6.70 -11.44
N HIS A 90 -13.24 -5.56 -11.21
CA HIS A 90 -13.02 -5.04 -9.87
C HIS A 90 -14.31 -4.48 -9.24
N LYS A 91 -15.25 -3.96 -10.03
CA LYS A 91 -16.59 -3.57 -9.54
C LYS A 91 -17.38 -4.78 -9.04
N LEU A 92 -17.41 -5.86 -9.82
CA LEU A 92 -18.11 -7.09 -9.45
C LEU A 92 -17.50 -7.70 -8.18
N HIS A 93 -16.18 -7.81 -8.14
CA HIS A 93 -15.45 -8.32 -6.98
C HIS A 93 -15.74 -7.52 -5.71
N ARG A 94 -15.65 -6.19 -5.76
CA ARG A 94 -15.97 -5.29 -4.64
C ARG A 94 -17.40 -5.49 -4.15
N TRP A 95 -18.37 -5.62 -5.06
CA TRP A 95 -19.77 -5.85 -4.69
C TRP A 95 -19.96 -7.18 -3.95
N ILE A 96 -19.35 -8.26 -4.44
CA ILE A 96 -19.39 -9.58 -3.78
C ILE A 96 -18.77 -9.50 -2.37
N TRP A 97 -17.62 -8.84 -2.22
CA TRP A 97 -16.97 -8.67 -0.91
C TRP A 97 -17.79 -7.80 0.04
N GLY A 98 -18.52 -6.81 -0.47
CA GLY A 98 -19.49 -6.03 0.28
C GLY A 98 -20.61 -6.89 0.86
N LEU A 99 -21.19 -7.78 0.06
CA LEU A 99 -22.22 -8.72 0.52
C LEU A 99 -21.70 -9.71 1.58
N LEU A 100 -20.45 -10.15 1.44
CA LEU A 100 -19.83 -11.09 2.37
C LEU A 100 -19.25 -10.41 3.63
N GLY A 101 -19.35 -9.08 3.74
CA GLY A 101 -18.79 -8.33 4.87
C GLY A 101 -17.26 -8.37 4.95
N LYS A 102 -16.59 -8.63 3.82
CA LYS A 102 -15.13 -8.77 3.71
C LYS A 102 -14.41 -7.50 3.31
N LEU A 103 -15.11 -6.39 3.12
CA LEU A 103 -14.47 -5.12 2.80
C LEU A 103 -13.63 -4.61 3.98
N PRO A 104 -12.50 -3.93 3.70
CA PRO A 104 -11.69 -3.32 4.74
C PRO A 104 -12.50 -2.25 5.46
N LYS A 105 -12.28 -2.15 6.78
CA LYS A 105 -12.93 -1.19 7.67
C LYS A 105 -12.02 -0.01 7.94
#